data_AF-S8E2N9-F1
#
_entry.id   AF-S8E2N9-F1
#
_cell.length_a   1.000
_cell.length_b   1.000
_cell.length_c   1.000
_cell.angle_alpha   90.00
_cell.angle_beta   90.00
_cell.angle_gamma   90.00
#
_symmetry.space_group_name_H-M   'P 1'
#
loop_
_entity.id
_entity.type
_entity.pdbx_description
1 polymer ?
#
loop_
_entity_poly.entity_id
_entity_poly.type
_entity_poly.pdbx_seq_one_letter_code
_entity_poly.pdbx_strand_id
1 'polypeptide(L)'
;FPIAEAELVALFMQSIAFGAHAVTFVLCMHRWFRRSKMPGLNSKSWPWAFVAVTLFIIGAMDVVFNLGAFVFRGPAGASSHCRMISGWISIVRTVLCFTNGLVSDAALIYRCWIVYANWRPRWAVVLVPSLLWLGSAISAIIDVYLMSTLHNNTPIPSDKSLRPYLFAAYIMSLLLNITVTSLIVYRMWKMNKQASSFTRQLRLNGTERLKAINRIFIESALLYTLSIAISVIMEIICNNALYATTGASVEIAGITFDLIIIRTWTG
;
A
#
# COMPACT_ATOMS: atom_id res chain seq x y z
N PHE A 1 -8.74 25.53 -3.58
CA PHE A 1 -10.06 25.06 -4.03
C PHE A 1 -11.02 25.01 -2.85
N PRO A 2 -12.32 25.31 -3.06
CA PRO A 2 -13.37 24.98 -2.12
C PRO A 2 -13.30 23.49 -1.74
N ILE A 3 -13.62 23.14 -0.49
CA ILE A 3 -13.51 21.77 0.03
C ILE A 3 -14.38 20.79 -0.78
N ALA A 4 -15.60 21.20 -1.15
CA ALA A 4 -16.51 20.36 -1.91
C ALA A 4 -16.01 20.02 -3.33
N GLU A 5 -15.36 20.97 -4.02
CA GLU A 5 -14.77 20.73 -5.34
C GLU A 5 -13.56 19.80 -5.24
N ALA A 6 -12.71 19.99 -4.22
CA ALA A 6 -11.57 19.13 -3.97
C ALA A 6 -12.00 17.68 -3.66
N GLU A 7 -13.07 17.50 -2.90
CA GLU A 7 -13.66 16.19 -2.58
C GLU A 7 -14.26 15.52 -3.81
N LEU A 8 -14.94 16.27 -4.69
CA LEU A 8 -15.49 15.72 -5.92
C LEU A 8 -14.38 15.23 -6.86
N VAL A 9 -13.32 16.03 -7.01
CA VAL A 9 -12.14 15.63 -7.79
C VAL A 9 -11.44 14.42 -7.15
N ALA A 10 -11.32 14.39 -5.81
CA ALA A 10 -10.79 13.26 -5.06
C ALA A 10 -11.58 11.97 -5.33
N LEU A 11 -12.91 12.04 -5.25
CA LEU A 11 -13.81 10.92 -5.53
C LEU A 11 -13.67 10.41 -6.96
N PHE A 12 -13.59 11.33 -7.93
CA PHE A 12 -13.43 10.96 -9.33
C PHE A 12 -12.10 10.24 -9.58
N MET A 13 -11.00 10.82 -9.08
CA MET A 13 -9.66 10.21 -9.18
C MET A 13 -9.61 8.84 -8.48
N GLN A 14 -10.19 8.75 -7.28
CA GLN A 14 -10.24 7.50 -6.53
C GLN A 14 -11.08 6.43 -7.24
N SER A 15 -12.20 6.81 -7.86
CA SER A 15 -13.04 5.87 -8.62
C SER A 15 -12.31 5.30 -9.84
N ILE A 16 -11.53 6.13 -10.55
CA ILE A 16 -10.67 5.68 -11.65
C ILE A 16 -9.59 4.71 -11.13
N ALA A 17 -8.93 5.07 -10.03
CA ALA A 17 -7.90 4.23 -9.42
C ALA A 17 -8.47 2.88 -8.95
N PHE A 18 -9.65 2.88 -8.32
CA PHE A 18 -10.34 1.67 -7.92
C PHE A 18 -10.75 0.81 -9.11
N GLY A 19 -11.20 1.42 -10.22
CA GLY A 19 -11.47 0.71 -11.47
C GLY A 19 -10.23 -0.01 -12.01
N ALA A 20 -9.08 0.67 -11.99
CA ALA A 20 -7.80 0.06 -12.36
C ALA A 20 -7.41 -1.09 -11.41
N HIS A 21 -7.59 -0.90 -10.10
CA HIS A 21 -7.34 -1.92 -9.08
C HIS A 21 -8.25 -3.14 -9.25
N ALA A 22 -9.53 -2.96 -9.56
CA ALA A 22 -10.45 -4.06 -9.83
C ALA A 22 -9.99 -4.89 -11.04
N VAL A 23 -9.53 -4.25 -12.11
CA VAL A 23 -8.99 -4.95 -13.29
C VAL A 23 -7.73 -5.74 -12.92
N THR A 24 -6.79 -5.14 -12.19
CA THR A 24 -5.58 -5.86 -11.76
C THR A 24 -5.91 -7.00 -10.81
N PHE A 25 -6.84 -6.81 -9.88
CA PHE A 25 -7.28 -7.83 -8.93
C PHE A 25 -7.89 -9.04 -9.65
N VAL A 26 -8.77 -8.81 -10.63
CA VAL A 26 -9.36 -9.89 -11.44
C VAL A 26 -8.28 -10.67 -12.20
N LEU A 27 -7.32 -9.98 -12.82
CA LEU A 27 -6.20 -10.64 -13.49
C LEU A 27 -5.31 -11.43 -12.53
N CYS A 28 -5.06 -10.89 -11.34
CA CYS A 28 -4.32 -11.52 -10.25
C CYS A 28 -5.01 -12.82 -9.82
N MET A 29 -6.30 -12.76 -9.52
CA MET A 29 -7.09 -13.89 -9.06
C MET A 29 -7.27 -14.96 -10.13
N HIS A 30 -7.51 -14.56 -11.38
CA HIS A 30 -7.61 -15.50 -12.51
C HIS A 30 -6.31 -16.30 -12.68
N ARG A 31 -5.14 -15.65 -12.55
CA ARG A 31 -3.84 -16.34 -12.60
C ARG A 31 -3.62 -17.25 -11.40
N TRP A 32 -4.00 -16.81 -10.20
CA TRP A 32 -3.91 -17.65 -9.00
C TRP A 32 -4.69 -18.94 -9.17
N PHE A 33 -5.95 -18.84 -9.60
CA PHE A 33 -6.83 -20.00 -9.83
C PHE A 33 -6.27 -20.94 -10.90
N ARG A 34 -5.77 -20.42 -12.02
CA ARG A 34 -5.15 -21.25 -13.06
C ARG A 34 -3.92 -21.99 -12.54
N ARG A 35 -3.09 -21.33 -11.73
CA ARG A 35 -1.89 -21.93 -11.14
C ARG A 35 -2.23 -22.97 -10.06
N SER A 36 -3.24 -22.71 -9.24
CA SER A 36 -3.66 -23.63 -8.17
C SER A 36 -4.18 -24.97 -8.71
N LYS A 37 -4.73 -24.97 -9.93
CA LYS A 37 -5.17 -26.18 -10.64
C LYS A 37 -4.02 -27.01 -11.24
N MET A 38 -2.77 -26.53 -11.24
CA MET A 38 -1.62 -27.27 -11.78
C MET A 38 -1.00 -28.18 -10.71
N PRO A 39 -1.05 -29.52 -10.86
CA PRO A 39 -0.43 -30.44 -9.90
C PRO A 39 1.10 -30.26 -9.87
N GLY A 40 1.69 -30.19 -8.67
CA GLY A 40 3.14 -30.05 -8.46
C GLY A 40 3.66 -28.61 -8.24
N LEU A 41 2.86 -27.57 -8.52
CA LEU A 41 3.26 -26.15 -8.31
C LEU A 41 2.56 -25.49 -7.10
N ASN A 42 1.73 -26.25 -6.37
CA ASN A 42 0.70 -25.74 -5.47
C ASN A 42 1.11 -25.62 -3.99
N SER A 43 2.41 -25.60 -3.66
CA SER A 43 2.81 -25.47 -2.26
C SER A 43 3.02 -24.00 -1.91
N LYS A 44 2.05 -23.39 -1.21
CA LYS A 44 2.21 -22.16 -0.40
C LYS A 44 1.97 -20.77 -1.03
N SER A 45 1.22 -20.64 -2.14
CA SER A 45 0.85 -19.32 -2.69
C SER A 45 -0.37 -18.65 -2.04
N TRP A 46 -1.09 -19.32 -1.13
CA TRP A 46 -2.33 -18.82 -0.53
C TRP A 46 -2.21 -17.50 0.27
N PRO A 47 -1.11 -17.24 1.04
CA PRO A 47 -0.95 -15.96 1.74
C PRO A 47 -1.00 -14.74 0.81
N TRP A 48 -0.59 -14.93 -0.45
CA TRP A 48 -0.58 -13.88 -1.46
C TRP A 48 -1.96 -13.49 -1.93
N ALA A 49 -2.81 -14.49 -2.17
CA ALA A 49 -4.21 -14.29 -2.52
C ALA A 49 -4.96 -13.64 -1.35
N PHE A 50 -4.68 -14.06 -0.12
CA PHE A 50 -5.28 -13.47 1.08
C PHE A 50 -4.97 -11.97 1.19
N VAL A 51 -3.72 -11.57 1.01
CA VAL A 51 -3.34 -10.15 1.05
C VAL A 51 -4.02 -9.36 -0.09
N ALA A 52 -4.02 -9.89 -1.32
CA ALA A 52 -4.66 -9.20 -2.45
C ALA A 52 -6.17 -8.98 -2.22
N VAL A 53 -6.88 -10.00 -1.72
CA VAL A 53 -8.30 -9.91 -1.36
C VAL A 53 -8.52 -8.88 -0.24
N THR A 54 -7.64 -8.87 0.77
CA THR A 54 -7.72 -7.92 1.89
C THR A 54 -7.56 -6.48 1.41
N LEU A 55 -6.55 -6.20 0.56
CA LEU A 55 -6.32 -4.87 0.00
C LEU A 55 -7.49 -4.41 -0.89
N PHE A 56 -8.06 -5.31 -1.68
CA PHE A 56 -9.22 -5.01 -2.53
C PHE A 56 -10.47 -4.67 -1.71
N ILE A 57 -10.76 -5.46 -0.66
CA ILE A 57 -11.91 -5.19 0.24
C ILE A 57 -11.73 -3.84 0.95
N ILE A 58 -10.52 -3.53 1.43
CA ILE A 58 -10.24 -2.24 2.07
C ILE A 58 -10.44 -1.07 1.09
N GLY A 59 -9.93 -1.18 -0.15
CA GLY A 59 -10.13 -0.15 -1.18
C GLY A 59 -11.60 0.07 -1.53
N ALA A 60 -12.35 -1.03 -1.73
CA ALA A 60 -13.79 -0.98 -1.99
C ALA A 60 -14.56 -0.28 -0.85
N MET A 61 -14.21 -0.59 0.41
CA MET A 61 -14.79 0.10 1.56
C MET A 61 -14.45 1.59 1.56
N ASP A 62 -13.20 1.98 1.30
CA ASP A 62 -12.83 3.41 1.31
C ASP A 62 -13.59 4.21 0.25
N VAL A 63 -13.80 3.65 -0.94
CA VAL A 63 -14.62 4.30 -2.00
C VAL A 63 -16.07 4.49 -1.55
N VAL A 64 -16.69 3.45 -0.98
CA VAL A 64 -18.07 3.50 -0.47
C VAL A 64 -18.20 4.55 0.64
N PHE A 65 -17.26 4.59 1.58
CA PHE A 65 -17.23 5.57 2.64
C PHE A 65 -16.98 7.00 2.12
N ASN A 66 -16.11 7.19 1.12
CA ASN A 66 -15.88 8.50 0.53
C ASN A 66 -17.14 9.04 -0.14
N LEU A 67 -17.86 8.18 -0.88
CA LEU A 67 -19.11 8.55 -1.53
C LEU A 67 -20.19 8.90 -0.49
N GLY A 68 -20.28 8.13 0.60
CA GLY A 68 -21.12 8.45 1.74
C GLY A 68 -20.80 9.81 2.36
N ALA A 69 -19.52 10.08 2.66
CA ALA A 69 -19.08 11.34 3.24
C ALA A 69 -19.48 12.55 2.39
N PHE A 70 -19.34 12.46 1.06
CA PHE A 70 -19.71 13.52 0.13
C PHE A 70 -21.23 13.76 0.10
N VAL A 71 -22.04 12.69 0.05
CA VAL A 71 -23.50 12.81 0.07
C VAL A 71 -23.99 13.46 1.37
N PHE A 72 -23.45 13.04 2.52
CA PHE A 72 -23.82 13.60 3.83
C PHE A 72 -23.28 15.03 4.06
N ARG A 73 -22.32 15.51 3.27
CA ARG A 73 -21.81 16.90 3.35
C ARG A 73 -22.58 17.91 2.48
N GLY A 74 -23.60 17.49 1.74
CA GLY A 74 -24.30 18.26 0.69
C GLY A 74 -24.67 19.73 0.98
N PRO A 75 -25.01 20.51 -0.08
CA PRO A 75 -24.92 21.97 -0.06
C PRO A 75 -25.84 22.62 0.97
N ALA A 76 -25.24 23.39 1.88
CA ALA A 76 -25.85 24.43 2.72
C ALA A 76 -26.94 24.02 3.74
N GLY A 77 -27.20 22.73 4.00
CA GLY A 77 -28.31 22.31 4.89
C GLY A 77 -28.04 21.13 5.83
N ALA A 78 -26.80 20.69 6.00
CA ALA A 78 -26.49 19.51 6.81
C ALA A 78 -26.84 19.73 8.30
N SER A 79 -27.88 19.04 8.77
CA SER A 79 -28.26 18.98 10.18
C SER A 79 -27.06 18.58 11.06
N SER A 80 -27.04 18.96 12.33
CA SER A 80 -25.95 18.59 13.26
C SER A 80 -25.64 17.09 13.25
N HIS A 81 -26.67 16.25 13.07
CA HIS A 81 -26.56 14.81 12.94
C HIS A 81 -25.76 14.38 11.68
N CYS A 82 -25.97 15.05 10.55
CA CYS A 82 -25.30 14.76 9.29
C CYS A 82 -23.80 15.11 9.33
N ARG A 83 -23.44 16.18 10.06
CA ARG A 83 -22.04 16.55 10.32
C ARG A 83 -21.33 15.53 11.21
N MET A 84 -22.01 15.04 12.25
CA MET A 84 -21.47 13.99 13.11
C MET A 84 -21.20 12.70 12.32
N ILE A 85 -22.15 12.27 11.48
CA ILE A 85 -21.97 11.10 10.59
C ILE A 85 -20.76 11.29 9.66
N SER A 86 -20.61 12.46 9.05
CA SER A 86 -19.47 12.76 8.19
C SER A 86 -18.12 12.72 8.94
N GLY A 87 -18.08 13.16 10.20
CA GLY A 87 -16.91 13.04 11.07
C GLY A 87 -16.52 11.59 11.33
N TRP A 88 -17.48 10.74 11.70
CA TRP A 88 -17.26 9.30 11.90
C TRP A 88 -16.76 8.61 10.63
N ILE A 89 -17.32 8.95 9.47
CA ILE A 89 -16.87 8.40 8.19
C ILE A 89 -15.41 8.78 7.93
N SER A 90 -15.00 10.02 8.23
CA SER A 90 -13.60 10.44 8.08
C SER A 90 -12.65 9.61 8.97
N ILE A 91 -13.04 9.32 10.22
CA ILE A 91 -12.24 8.49 11.14
C ILE A 91 -12.09 7.07 10.59
N VAL A 92 -13.20 6.46 10.14
CA VAL A 92 -13.19 5.10 9.57
C VAL A 92 -12.28 5.04 8.34
N ARG A 93 -12.32 6.04 7.47
CA ARG A 93 -11.43 6.12 6.30
C ARG A 93 -9.96 6.22 6.66
N THR A 94 -9.61 7.02 7.66
CA THR A 94 -8.24 7.08 8.18
C THR A 94 -7.77 5.72 8.69
N VAL A 95 -8.62 5.00 9.43
CA VAL A 95 -8.33 3.64 9.91
C VAL A 95 -8.14 2.67 8.73
N LEU A 96 -8.99 2.74 7.71
CA LEU A 96 -8.87 1.90 6.51
C LEU A 96 -7.57 2.19 5.76
N CYS A 97 -7.21 3.46 5.59
CA CYS A 97 -5.97 3.86 4.94
C CYS A 97 -4.74 3.31 5.69
N PHE A 98 -4.65 3.49 7.01
CA PHE A 98 -3.54 2.96 7.80
C PHE A 98 -3.51 1.43 7.80
N THR A 99 -4.66 0.78 7.92
CA THR A 99 -4.75 -0.69 7.87
C THR A 99 -4.26 -1.21 6.52
N ASN A 100 -4.65 -0.56 5.41
CA ASN A 100 -4.17 -0.91 4.07
C ASN A 100 -2.64 -0.82 3.99
N GLY A 101 -2.07 0.31 4.43
CA GLY A 101 -0.64 0.53 4.47
C GLY A 101 0.10 -0.51 5.33
N LEU A 102 -0.38 -0.79 6.53
CA LEU A 102 0.21 -1.78 7.43
C LEU A 102 0.16 -3.20 6.87
N VAL A 103 -0.94 -3.59 6.21
CA VAL A 103 -1.06 -4.88 5.53
C VAL A 103 -0.10 -4.97 4.35
N SER A 104 0.00 -3.91 3.55
CA SER A 104 0.93 -3.82 2.41
C SER A 104 2.40 -3.95 2.88
N ASP A 105 2.78 -3.20 3.92
CA ASP A 105 4.12 -3.22 4.50
C ASP A 105 4.45 -4.58 5.14
N ALA A 106 3.50 -5.18 5.86
CA ALA A 106 3.67 -6.52 6.44
C ALA A 106 3.88 -7.57 5.34
N ALA A 107 3.16 -7.47 4.22
CA ALA A 107 3.33 -8.36 3.09
C ALA A 107 4.71 -8.18 2.42
N LEU A 108 5.25 -6.95 2.34
CA LEU A 108 6.62 -6.68 1.90
C LEU A 108 7.66 -7.30 2.83
N ILE A 109 7.46 -7.22 4.15
CA ILE A 109 8.35 -7.85 5.13
C ILE A 109 8.32 -9.38 4.97
N TYR A 110 7.14 -9.97 4.86
CA TYR A 110 6.97 -11.42 4.64
C TYR A 110 7.67 -11.90 3.37
N ARG A 111 7.60 -11.11 2.29
CA ARG A 111 8.36 -11.36 1.06
C ARG A 111 9.85 -11.40 1.30
N CYS A 112 10.38 -10.35 1.96
CA CYS A 112 11.80 -10.23 2.25
C CYS A 112 12.29 -11.46 3.04
N TRP A 113 11.50 -11.89 4.03
CA TRP A 113 11.76 -13.10 4.79
C TRP A 113 11.91 -14.35 3.92
N ILE A 114 10.99 -14.58 2.98
CA ILE A 114 11.05 -15.74 2.06
C ILE A 114 12.30 -15.67 1.15
N VAL A 115 12.62 -14.49 0.61
CA VAL A 115 13.77 -14.29 -0.29
C VAL A 115 15.10 -14.58 0.44
N TYR A 116 15.16 -14.30 1.74
CA TYR A 116 16.31 -14.57 2.59
C TYR A 116 16.26 -15.93 3.32
N ALA A 117 15.30 -16.81 3.00
CA ALA A 117 15.09 -18.07 3.70
C ALA A 117 16.35 -18.96 3.79
N ASN A 118 17.23 -18.91 2.78
CA ASN A 118 18.47 -19.69 2.70
C ASN A 118 19.70 -19.01 3.36
N TRP A 119 19.53 -17.93 4.13
CA TRP A 119 20.63 -17.19 4.74
C TRP A 119 20.62 -17.31 6.27
N ARG A 120 21.79 -17.63 6.86
CA ARG A 120 21.95 -17.83 8.32
C ARG A 120 21.50 -16.62 9.17
N PRO A 121 21.80 -15.34 8.83
CA PRO A 121 21.36 -14.20 9.64
C PRO A 121 20.01 -13.60 9.18
N ARG A 122 19.06 -14.40 8.68
CA ARG A 122 17.75 -13.92 8.18
C ARG A 122 16.96 -13.07 9.19
N TRP A 123 17.12 -13.34 10.48
CA TRP A 123 16.42 -12.62 11.55
C TRP A 123 16.90 -11.17 11.71
N ALA A 124 18.22 -10.94 11.65
CA ALA A 124 18.78 -9.59 11.78
C ALA A 124 18.36 -8.67 10.62
N VAL A 125 18.22 -9.25 9.43
CA VAL A 125 17.83 -8.56 8.19
C VAL A 125 16.37 -8.08 8.24
N VAL A 126 15.48 -8.85 8.88
CA VAL A 126 14.05 -8.52 9.00
C VAL A 126 13.73 -7.70 10.25
N LEU A 127 14.62 -7.71 11.25
CA LEU A 127 14.46 -6.93 12.47
C LEU A 127 14.27 -5.43 12.19
N VAL A 128 15.11 -4.84 11.33
CA VAL A 128 15.04 -3.40 11.03
C VAL A 128 13.71 -3.01 10.37
N PRO A 129 13.25 -3.67 9.27
CA PRO A 129 11.91 -3.44 8.73
C PRO A 129 10.78 -3.65 9.73
N SER A 130 10.88 -4.66 10.60
CA SER A 130 9.84 -4.93 11.60
C SER A 130 9.73 -3.84 12.67
N LEU A 131 10.86 -3.23 13.06
CA LEU A 131 10.86 -2.09 13.99
C LEU A 131 10.25 -0.84 13.35
N LEU A 132 10.55 -0.57 12.07
CA LEU A 132 9.92 0.52 11.32
C LEU A 132 8.40 0.32 11.21
N TRP A 133 7.96 -0.92 10.97
CA TRP A 133 6.54 -1.28 10.90
C TRP A 133 5.82 -1.10 12.24
N LEU A 134 6.46 -1.47 13.36
CA LEU A 134 5.89 -1.21 14.68
C LEU A 134 5.80 0.29 14.97
N GLY A 135 6.81 1.07 14.56
CA GLY A 135 6.79 2.53 14.67
C GLY A 135 5.66 3.17 13.87
N SER A 136 5.43 2.72 12.63
CA SER A 136 4.29 3.20 11.82
C SER A 136 2.94 2.77 12.41
N ALA A 137 2.83 1.56 12.96
CA ALA A 137 1.60 1.10 13.61
C ALA A 137 1.27 1.92 14.87
N ILE A 138 2.26 2.19 15.73
CA ILE A 138 2.06 2.97 16.96
C ILE A 138 1.66 4.41 16.62
N SER A 139 2.34 5.05 15.66
CA SER A 139 1.99 6.40 15.22
C SER A 139 0.59 6.49 14.62
N ALA A 140 0.18 5.49 13.82
CA ALA A 140 -1.18 5.40 13.31
C ALA A 140 -2.24 5.23 14.42
N ILE A 141 -1.97 4.41 15.43
CA ILE A 141 -2.89 4.23 16.58
C ILE A 141 -3.05 5.54 17.36
N ILE A 142 -1.94 6.26 17.62
CA ILE A 142 -1.99 7.55 18.31
C ILE A 142 -2.77 8.57 17.50
N ASP A 143 -2.59 8.61 16.18
CA ASP A 143 -3.32 9.51 15.29
C ASP A 143 -4.83 9.26 15.34
N VAL A 144 -5.26 8.00 15.21
CA VAL A 144 -6.67 7.62 15.28
C VAL A 144 -7.26 7.93 16.67
N TYR A 145 -6.51 7.66 17.74
CA TYR A 145 -6.94 7.97 19.11
C TYR A 145 -7.15 9.47 19.29
N LEU A 146 -6.20 10.28 18.83
CA LEU A 146 -6.26 11.73 18.92
C LEU A 146 -7.41 12.30 18.09
N MET A 147 -7.63 11.77 16.88
CA MET A 147 -8.75 12.12 16.00
C MET A 147 -10.10 11.79 16.65
N SER A 148 -10.22 10.65 17.34
CA SER A 148 -11.45 10.24 18.02
C SER A 148 -11.75 11.04 19.28
N THR A 149 -10.71 11.44 20.02
CA THR A 149 -10.83 12.13 21.31
C THR A 149 -11.09 13.63 21.15
N LEU A 150 -10.45 14.25 20.15
CA LEU A 150 -10.56 15.70 19.96
C LEU A 150 -11.94 16.13 19.44
N HIS A 151 -12.76 15.22 18.87
CA HIS A 151 -14.09 15.53 18.29
C HIS A 151 -14.10 16.80 17.40
N ASN A 152 -12.93 17.16 16.88
CA ASN A 152 -12.75 18.41 16.20
C ASN A 152 -13.27 18.22 14.78
N ASN A 153 -14.36 18.91 14.46
CA ASN A 153 -14.89 19.07 13.10
C ASN A 153 -13.94 19.85 12.17
N THR A 154 -12.63 19.90 12.48
CA THR A 154 -11.63 20.60 11.70
C THR A 154 -11.02 19.66 10.66
N PRO A 155 -10.74 20.16 9.46
CA PRO A 155 -10.11 19.36 8.42
C PRO A 155 -8.71 18.91 8.86
N ILE A 156 -8.38 17.65 8.56
CA ILE A 156 -7.14 16.93 8.89
C ILE A 156 -5.86 17.78 8.70
N PRO A 157 -5.71 18.63 7.67
CA PRO A 157 -4.48 19.41 7.46
C PRO A 157 -4.24 20.55 8.47
N SER A 158 -5.23 20.89 9.31
CA SER A 158 -5.22 22.13 10.11
C SER A 158 -4.94 21.93 11.61
N ASP A 159 -4.97 20.70 12.10
CA ASP A 159 -4.76 20.42 13.53
C ASP A 159 -3.26 20.15 13.82
N LYS A 160 -2.63 21.08 14.52
CA LYS A 160 -1.17 21.06 14.82
C LYS A 160 -0.77 19.84 15.64
N SER A 161 -1.71 19.19 16.33
CA SER A 161 -1.44 18.05 17.21
C SER A 161 -1.40 16.70 16.47
N LEU A 162 -2.11 16.55 15.35
CA LEU A 162 -2.13 15.29 14.57
C LEU A 162 -0.97 15.18 13.58
N ARG A 163 -0.58 16.31 12.98
CA ARG A 163 0.45 16.38 11.92
C ARG A 163 1.75 15.61 12.19
N PRO A 164 2.39 15.67 13.38
CA PRO A 164 3.65 14.96 13.60
C PRO A 164 3.48 13.43 13.55
N TYR A 165 2.35 12.88 13.98
CA TYR A 165 2.10 11.44 14.00
C TYR A 165 1.80 10.89 12.60
N LEU A 166 0.98 11.60 11.82
CA LEU A 166 0.75 11.31 10.40
C LEU A 166 2.06 11.33 9.61
N PHE A 167 2.84 12.40 9.77
CA PHE A 167 4.12 12.54 9.09
C PHE A 167 5.11 11.43 9.47
N ALA A 168 5.20 11.09 10.75
CA ALA A 168 6.02 9.98 11.23
C ALA A 168 5.57 8.63 10.63
N ALA A 169 4.26 8.36 10.58
CA ALA A 169 3.73 7.13 10.00
C ALA A 169 4.11 6.99 8.51
N TYR A 170 3.94 8.06 7.73
CA TYR A 170 4.30 8.06 6.30
C TYR A 170 5.81 7.91 6.07
N ILE A 171 6.65 8.62 6.82
CA ILE A 171 8.11 8.49 6.69
C ILE A 171 8.57 7.09 7.06
N MET A 172 8.04 6.52 8.14
CA MET A 172 8.41 5.17 8.57
C MET A 172 8.02 4.13 7.51
N SER A 173 6.82 4.24 6.92
CA SER A 173 6.38 3.37 5.82
C SER A 173 7.25 3.54 4.56
N LEU A 174 7.63 4.78 4.23
CA LEU A 174 8.52 5.06 3.10
C LEU A 174 9.93 4.47 3.31
N LEU A 175 10.52 4.67 4.49
CA LEU A 175 11.81 4.09 4.86
C LEU A 175 11.76 2.56 4.86
N LEU A 176 10.68 1.97 5.35
CA LEU A 176 10.44 0.52 5.30
C LEU A 176 10.44 0.04 3.85
N ASN A 177 9.70 0.71 2.96
CA ASN A 177 9.61 0.33 1.56
C ASN A 177 10.96 0.39 0.85
N ILE A 178 11.71 1.49 1.04
CA ILE A 178 13.05 1.65 0.47
C ILE A 178 13.99 0.57 1.00
N THR A 179 13.97 0.34 2.32
CA THR A 179 14.84 -0.64 2.97
C THR A 179 14.54 -2.04 2.44
N VAL A 180 13.29 -2.50 2.53
CA VAL A 180 12.88 -3.84 2.09
C VAL A 180 13.16 -4.05 0.61
N THR A 181 12.83 -3.07 -0.24
CA THR A 181 13.09 -3.16 -1.69
C THR A 181 14.59 -3.27 -1.97
N SER A 182 15.42 -2.44 -1.32
CA SER A 182 16.88 -2.47 -1.48
C SER A 182 17.46 -3.82 -1.08
N LEU A 183 16.98 -4.40 0.02
CA LEU A 183 17.37 -5.74 0.47
C LEU A 183 17.00 -6.82 -0.55
N ILE A 184 15.77 -6.80 -1.06
CA ILE A 184 15.31 -7.76 -2.08
C ILE A 184 16.18 -7.66 -3.33
N VAL A 185 16.38 -6.45 -3.86
CA VAL A 185 17.19 -6.21 -5.07
C VAL A 185 18.64 -6.66 -4.86
N TYR A 186 19.26 -6.31 -3.73
CA TYR A 186 20.62 -6.73 -3.40
C TYR A 186 20.75 -8.25 -3.36
N ARG A 187 19.77 -8.93 -2.74
CA ARG A 187 19.77 -10.39 -2.64
C ARG A 187 19.62 -11.05 -4.00
N MET A 188 18.70 -10.57 -4.83
CA MET A 188 18.50 -11.08 -6.19
C MET A 188 19.75 -10.87 -7.05
N TRP A 189 20.41 -9.71 -6.94
CA TRP A 189 21.66 -9.44 -7.63
C TRP A 189 22.78 -10.41 -7.19
N LYS A 190 22.92 -10.65 -5.88
CA LYS A 190 23.91 -11.60 -5.35
C LYS A 190 23.66 -13.04 -5.80
N MET A 191 22.40 -13.47 -5.82
CA MET A 191 22.01 -14.79 -6.34
C MET A 191 22.33 -14.92 -7.83
N ASN A 192 22.09 -13.87 -8.61
CA ASN A 192 22.43 -13.85 -10.03
C ASN A 192 23.94 -13.92 -10.27
N LYS A 193 24.73 -13.20 -9.46
CA LYS A 193 26.20 -13.23 -9.52
C LYS A 193 26.76 -14.61 -9.17
N GLN A 194 26.20 -15.29 -8.17
CA GLN A 194 26.61 -16.65 -7.79
C GLN A 194 26.19 -17.71 -8.82
N ALA A 195 25.04 -17.55 -9.46
CA ALA A 195 24.63 -18.42 -10.57
C ALA A 195 25.53 -18.24 -11.81
N SER A 196 26.08 -17.04 -12.02
CA SER A 196 26.96 -16.75 -13.17
C SER A 196 28.32 -17.47 -13.15
N SER A 197 28.76 -17.98 -11.99
CA SER A 197 30.01 -18.74 -11.87
C SER A 197 29.86 -20.25 -12.11
N PHE A 198 28.63 -20.77 -12.19
CA PHE A 198 28.34 -22.20 -12.41
C PHE A 198 27.53 -22.39 -13.71
N THR A 199 28.21 -22.83 -14.77
CA THR A 199 27.68 -23.45 -16.01
C THR A 199 27.11 -22.53 -17.10
N ARG A 200 27.68 -22.65 -18.31
CA ARG A 200 27.42 -21.81 -19.51
C ARG A 200 26.10 -22.10 -20.25
N GLN A 201 25.42 -23.21 -19.96
CA GLN A 201 24.32 -23.73 -20.78
C GLN A 201 22.90 -23.47 -20.19
N LEU A 202 22.75 -23.31 -18.87
CA LEU A 202 21.53 -22.77 -18.22
C LEU A 202 21.45 -21.22 -18.26
N ARG A 203 22.48 -20.59 -18.84
CA ARG A 203 22.89 -19.19 -18.73
C ARG A 203 21.98 -18.18 -19.45
N LEU A 204 21.22 -18.59 -20.45
CA LEU A 204 20.42 -17.65 -21.26
C LEU A 204 19.01 -17.44 -20.68
N ASN A 205 18.36 -18.50 -20.18
CA ASN A 205 16.98 -18.39 -19.69
C ASN A 205 16.87 -18.00 -18.21
N GLY A 206 17.78 -18.46 -17.33
CA GLY A 206 17.69 -18.20 -15.89
C GLY A 206 18.11 -16.79 -15.46
N THR A 207 19.21 -16.29 -16.03
CA THR A 207 19.80 -14.97 -15.71
C THR A 207 18.92 -13.82 -16.24
N GLU A 208 18.38 -13.95 -17.45
CA GLU A 208 17.44 -12.98 -18.02
C GLU A 208 16.10 -12.97 -17.28
N ARG A 209 15.59 -14.14 -16.86
CA ARG A 209 14.40 -14.24 -16.00
C ARG A 209 14.59 -13.54 -14.66
N LEU A 210 15.72 -13.73 -13.97
CA LEU A 210 16.00 -13.06 -12.70
C LEU A 210 16.16 -11.54 -12.85
N LYS A 211 16.79 -11.08 -13.93
CA LYS A 211 16.89 -9.64 -14.26
C LYS A 211 15.51 -9.05 -14.55
N ALA A 212 14.68 -9.72 -15.35
CA ALA A 212 13.33 -9.28 -15.67
C ALA A 212 12.48 -9.16 -14.39
N ILE A 213 12.53 -10.19 -13.53
CA ILE A 213 11.85 -10.18 -12.23
C ILE A 213 12.37 -9.01 -11.37
N ASN A 214 13.69 -8.80 -11.27
CA ASN A 214 14.26 -7.70 -10.48
C ASN A 214 13.84 -6.30 -11.01
N ARG A 215 13.81 -6.12 -12.33
CA ARG A 215 13.33 -4.87 -12.96
C ARG A 215 11.87 -4.60 -12.62
N ILE A 216 11.03 -5.62 -12.66
CA ILE A 216 9.62 -5.54 -12.30
C ILE A 216 9.43 -5.12 -10.84
N PHE A 217 10.25 -5.66 -9.94
CA PHE A 217 10.22 -5.27 -8.53
C PHE A 217 10.58 -3.79 -8.35
N ILE A 218 11.62 -3.33 -9.05
CA ILE A 218 12.03 -1.92 -9.00
C ILE A 218 10.93 -1.02 -9.56
N GLU A 219 10.37 -1.33 -10.74
CA GLU A 219 9.30 -0.53 -11.36
C GLU A 219 8.06 -0.44 -10.45
N SER A 220 7.66 -1.55 -9.84
CA SER A 220 6.48 -1.58 -8.96
C SER A 220 6.76 -0.86 -7.63
N ALA A 221 7.91 -1.09 -7.02
CA ALA A 221 8.30 -0.40 -5.79
C ALA A 221 8.46 1.11 -5.98
N LEU A 222 8.97 1.55 -7.13
CA LEU A 222 9.07 2.97 -7.48
C LEU A 222 7.69 3.61 -7.60
N LEU A 223 6.71 2.95 -8.24
CA LEU A 223 5.35 3.46 -8.34
C LEU A 223 4.72 3.67 -6.95
N TYR A 224 4.84 2.69 -6.05
CA TYR A 224 4.30 2.83 -4.70
C TYR A 224 5.05 3.87 -3.87
N THR A 225 6.39 3.87 -3.90
CA THR A 225 7.20 4.85 -3.18
C THR A 225 6.93 6.28 -3.67
N LEU A 226 6.74 6.47 -4.98
CA LEU A 226 6.37 7.76 -5.56
C LEU A 226 4.99 8.20 -5.06
N SER A 227 4.02 7.29 -4.99
CA SER A 227 2.68 7.62 -4.47
C SER A 227 2.72 8.08 -3.01
N ILE A 228 3.47 7.39 -2.14
CA ILE A 228 3.67 7.81 -0.74
C ILE A 228 4.42 9.14 -0.68
N ALA A 229 5.47 9.33 -1.50
CA ALA A 229 6.22 10.58 -1.53
C ALA A 229 5.33 11.76 -1.95
N ILE A 230 4.44 11.58 -2.92
CA ILE A 230 3.45 12.59 -3.30
C ILE A 230 2.49 12.87 -2.13
N SER A 231 2.02 11.85 -1.42
CA SER A 231 1.19 12.04 -0.21
C SER A 231 1.93 12.87 0.87
N VAL A 232 3.21 12.59 1.11
CA VAL A 232 4.04 13.36 2.06
C VAL A 232 4.22 14.81 1.60
N ILE A 233 4.46 15.04 0.31
CA ILE A 233 4.60 16.39 -0.24
C ILE A 233 3.28 17.17 -0.09
N MET A 234 2.14 16.54 -0.35
CA MET A 234 0.83 17.16 -0.21
C MET A 234 0.48 17.49 1.26
N GLU A 235 0.92 16.65 2.20
CA GLU A 235 0.84 16.90 3.65
C GLU A 235 1.68 18.12 4.07
N ILE A 236 2.86 18.28 3.48
CA ILE A 236 3.74 19.43 3.76
C ILE A 236 3.08 20.73 3.28
N ILE A 237 2.40 20.70 2.14
CA ILE A 237 1.77 21.86 1.50
C ILE A 237 0.44 22.24 2.21
N CYS A 238 -0.08 21.43 3.14
CA CYS A 238 -1.37 21.64 3.81
C CYS A 238 -2.52 21.90 2.82
N ASN A 239 -2.46 21.23 1.67
CA ASN A 239 -3.47 21.38 0.63
C ASN A 239 -4.59 20.37 0.84
N ASN A 240 -5.84 20.78 0.62
CA ASN A 240 -7.00 19.87 0.59
C ASN A 240 -6.87 18.76 -0.47
N ALA A 241 -5.92 18.89 -1.40
CA ALA A 241 -5.48 17.81 -2.30
C ALA A 241 -4.96 16.56 -1.57
N LEU A 242 -4.64 16.65 -0.27
CA LEU A 242 -4.31 15.50 0.57
C LEU A 242 -5.42 14.43 0.51
N TYR A 243 -6.69 14.82 0.58
CA TYR A 243 -7.82 13.88 0.53
C TYR A 243 -7.89 13.09 -0.78
N ALA A 244 -7.51 13.71 -1.91
CA ALA A 244 -7.42 13.04 -3.20
C ALA A 244 -6.23 12.08 -3.26
N THR A 245 -5.09 12.55 -2.74
CA THR A 245 -3.83 11.80 -2.79
C THR A 245 -3.87 10.57 -1.87
N THR A 246 -4.46 10.68 -0.68
CA THR A 246 -4.57 9.55 0.26
C THR A 246 -5.49 8.47 -0.28
N GLY A 247 -6.69 8.82 -0.78
CA GLY A 247 -7.60 7.87 -1.43
C GLY A 247 -6.95 7.18 -2.63
N ALA A 248 -6.26 7.93 -3.49
CA ALA A 248 -5.53 7.35 -4.61
C ALA A 248 -4.36 6.45 -4.16
N SER A 249 -3.65 6.79 -3.08
CA SER A 249 -2.52 6.02 -2.58
C SER A 249 -2.92 4.63 -2.06
N VAL A 250 -4.11 4.51 -1.46
CA VAL A 250 -4.68 3.22 -1.02
C VAL A 250 -4.90 2.28 -2.21
N GLU A 251 -5.47 2.80 -3.30
CA GLU A 251 -5.69 2.02 -4.52
C GLU A 251 -4.38 1.68 -5.24
N ILE A 252 -3.44 2.63 -5.31
CA ILE A 252 -2.11 2.41 -5.91
C ILE A 252 -1.32 1.35 -5.14
N ALA A 253 -1.46 1.29 -3.82
CA ALA A 253 -0.85 0.24 -2.99
C ALA A 253 -1.33 -1.16 -3.43
N GLY A 254 -2.64 -1.32 -3.58
CA GLY A 254 -3.28 -2.54 -4.06
C GLY A 254 -2.83 -2.94 -5.47
N ILE A 255 -2.89 -1.99 -6.41
CA ILE A 255 -2.44 -2.17 -7.81
C ILE A 255 -0.99 -2.64 -7.85
N THR A 256 -0.11 -1.98 -7.08
CA THR A 256 1.31 -2.33 -7.05
C THR A 256 1.51 -3.76 -6.55
N PHE A 257 0.78 -4.13 -5.50
CA PHE A 257 0.84 -5.48 -4.93
C PHE A 257 0.39 -6.54 -5.94
N ASP A 258 -0.75 -6.32 -6.60
CA ASP A 258 -1.31 -7.19 -7.63
C ASP A 258 -0.37 -7.36 -8.81
N LEU A 259 0.22 -6.26 -9.31
CA LEU A 259 1.15 -6.30 -10.44
C LEU A 259 2.38 -7.16 -10.13
N ILE A 260 2.88 -7.12 -8.90
CA ILE A 260 4.00 -7.97 -8.49
C ILE A 260 3.59 -9.45 -8.48
N ILE A 261 2.40 -9.78 -7.97
CA ILE A 261 1.89 -11.15 -7.96
C ILE A 261 1.71 -11.68 -9.39
N ILE A 262 0.97 -10.92 -10.21
CA ILE A 262 0.68 -11.19 -11.61
C ILE A 262 1.95 -11.55 -12.37
N ARG A 263 3.03 -10.78 -12.15
CA ARG A 263 4.30 -10.92 -12.86
C ARG A 263 5.19 -12.02 -12.33
N THR A 264 5.27 -12.20 -11.01
CA THR A 264 6.01 -13.32 -10.39
C THR A 264 5.44 -14.69 -10.77
N TRP A 265 4.17 -14.75 -11.19
CA TRP A 265 3.52 -16.00 -11.62
C TRP A 265 3.52 -16.23 -13.12
N THR A 266 3.73 -15.20 -13.94
CA THR A 266 3.98 -15.38 -15.39
C THR A 266 5.43 -15.66 -15.73
N GLY A 267 6.34 -15.19 -14.88
CA GLY A 267 7.78 -15.37 -15.04
C GLY A 267 8.18 -16.81 -14.83
#